data_AF-A0A0U2VJD6-F1
#
_entry.id   AF-A0A0U2VJD6-F1
#
_cell.length_a   1.000
_cell.length_b   1.000
_cell.length_c   1.000
_cell.angle_alpha   90.00
_cell.angle_beta   90.00
_cell.angle_gamma   90.00
#
_symmetry.space_group_name_H-M   'P 1'
#
loop_
_entity.id
_entity.type
_entity.pdbx_description
1 polymer ?
#
loop_
_entity_poly.entity_id
_entity_poly.type
_entity_poly.pdbx_seq_one_letter_code
_entity_poly.pdbx_strand_id
1 'polypeptide(L)'
;MPKEVRTDSLSAAYRNHTNDNDFTERFNELVIHYGFKATRNNRGIAHENGAIESPHGHLKSQLEQALKIRGSYDFQTREVYESFIADIVARRNRRVSDKYAVEQRQLHALPRAMSVNYTEHYLTVSRTSTISLKRVTYSVPSRLIGSRLLVRLYDNRLELRYGSDLVQTLARVYASKGCRARNISYLHVIDALVKKPLAFRYSQLRDDLLPNDNYKAIWEYVNAQLLADEASYYMVKLLHLAKQSGCERQLGRFVAASITQRQLPAIRECEAQFLVIASNRPTMTIKQHSLSAYSSMIPGGLHG
;
A
#
# COMPACT_ATOMS: atom_id res chain seq x y z
N MET A 1 -26.60 9.73 -9.61
CA MET A 1 -26.00 10.26 -10.84
C MET A 1 -26.70 11.54 -11.24
N PRO A 2 -25.97 12.67 -11.35
CA PRO A 2 -26.51 13.93 -11.84
C PRO A 2 -26.91 13.80 -13.32
N LYS A 3 -27.82 14.67 -13.77
CA LYS A 3 -28.25 14.74 -15.19
C LYS A 3 -27.19 15.36 -16.08
N GLU A 4 -26.49 16.36 -15.56
CA GLU A 4 -25.46 17.10 -16.27
C GLU A 4 -24.21 17.22 -15.39
N VAL A 5 -23.04 17.05 -16.00
CA VAL A 5 -21.74 17.30 -15.35
C VAL A 5 -20.99 18.30 -16.20
N ARG A 6 -20.69 19.45 -15.59
CA ARG A 6 -19.86 20.49 -16.19
C ARG A 6 -18.41 20.29 -15.80
N THR A 7 -17.51 20.33 -16.78
CA THR A 7 -16.07 20.22 -16.53
C THR A 7 -15.33 21.40 -17.17
N ASP A 8 -14.30 21.88 -16.49
CA ASP A 8 -13.36 22.83 -17.09
C ASP A 8 -12.57 22.14 -18.23
N SER A 9 -11.92 22.93 -19.09
CA SER A 9 -11.14 22.52 -20.27
C SER A 9 -9.85 21.76 -19.91
N LEU A 10 -9.90 20.88 -18.93
CA LEU A 10 -8.81 20.05 -18.49
C LEU A 10 -8.49 19.01 -19.55
N SER A 11 -7.20 18.78 -19.79
CA SER A 11 -6.71 17.78 -20.74
C SER A 11 -7.10 16.33 -20.37
N ALA A 12 -7.59 16.11 -19.14
CA ALA A 12 -8.16 14.85 -18.71
C ALA A 12 -9.51 14.55 -19.39
N ALA A 13 -10.34 15.58 -19.60
CA ALA A 13 -11.67 15.46 -20.21
C ALA A 13 -11.65 15.82 -21.71
N TYR A 14 -10.77 16.72 -22.14
CA TYR A 14 -10.74 17.28 -23.50
C TYR A 14 -9.41 17.07 -24.22
N ARG A 15 -9.48 16.83 -25.54
CA ARG A 15 -8.30 16.87 -26.42
C ARG A 15 -8.01 18.32 -26.84
N ASN A 16 -7.28 19.05 -26.00
CA ASN A 16 -7.01 20.49 -26.19
C ASN A 16 -6.19 20.87 -27.44
N HIS A 17 -5.69 19.90 -28.21
CA HIS A 17 -4.85 20.12 -29.41
C HIS A 17 -5.58 19.85 -30.74
N THR A 18 -6.85 19.48 -30.71
CA THR A 18 -7.67 19.21 -31.89
C THR A 18 -8.78 20.24 -31.94
N ASN A 19 -9.07 20.81 -33.12
CA ASN A 19 -10.04 21.92 -33.27
C ASN A 19 -11.50 21.50 -33.06
N ASP A 20 -11.78 20.20 -32.95
CA ASP A 20 -13.10 19.68 -32.64
C ASP A 20 -13.29 19.41 -31.15
N ASN A 21 -14.52 19.60 -30.68
CA ASN A 21 -14.99 19.45 -29.31
C ASN A 21 -14.96 17.97 -28.84
N ASP A 22 -13.81 17.32 -28.91
CA ASP A 22 -13.67 15.90 -28.64
C ASP A 22 -13.31 15.65 -27.18
N PHE A 23 -14.23 14.97 -26.50
CA PHE A 23 -13.95 14.30 -25.23
C PHE A 23 -12.82 13.28 -25.44
N THR A 24 -12.00 13.07 -24.41
CA THR A 24 -11.10 11.91 -24.43
C THR A 24 -11.93 10.64 -24.44
N GLU A 25 -11.44 9.58 -25.10
CA GLU A 25 -12.14 8.29 -25.19
C GLU A 25 -12.53 7.76 -23.81
N ARG A 26 -11.61 7.83 -22.84
CA ARG A 26 -11.85 7.43 -21.45
C ARG A 26 -12.92 8.27 -20.76
N PHE A 27 -12.99 9.57 -21.05
CA PHE A 27 -14.03 10.43 -20.49
C PHE A 27 -15.38 10.13 -21.13
N ASN A 28 -15.42 9.83 -22.44
CA ASN A 28 -16.63 9.40 -23.11
C ASN A 28 -17.15 8.06 -22.58
N GLU A 29 -16.27 7.09 -22.30
CA GLU A 29 -16.64 5.84 -21.62
C GLU A 29 -17.26 6.10 -20.23
N LEU A 30 -16.72 7.06 -19.47
CA LEU A 30 -17.26 7.48 -18.17
C LEU A 30 -18.67 8.08 -18.30
N VAL A 31 -18.86 8.94 -19.31
CA VAL A 31 -20.15 9.57 -19.64
C VAL A 31 -21.19 8.51 -19.96
N ILE A 32 -20.86 7.55 -20.83
CA ILE A 32 -21.75 6.45 -21.20
C ILE A 32 -22.06 5.56 -19.99
N HIS A 33 -21.05 5.20 -19.21
CA HIS A 33 -21.20 4.30 -18.07
C HIS A 33 -22.14 4.85 -16.99
N TYR A 34 -22.07 6.16 -16.71
CA TYR A 34 -22.87 6.80 -15.66
C TYR A 34 -24.12 7.53 -16.17
N GLY A 35 -24.29 7.66 -17.49
CA GLY A 35 -25.48 8.21 -18.13
C GLY A 35 -25.73 9.70 -17.86
N PHE A 36 -24.68 10.49 -17.63
CA PHE A 36 -24.79 11.94 -17.48
C PHE A 36 -24.47 12.68 -18.78
N LYS A 37 -24.98 13.89 -18.96
CA LYS A 37 -24.58 14.76 -20.07
C LYS A 37 -23.34 15.56 -19.68
N ALA A 38 -22.23 15.35 -20.40
CA ALA A 38 -21.04 16.18 -20.21
C ALA A 38 -21.16 17.52 -20.95
N THR A 39 -20.85 18.61 -20.27
CA THR A 39 -20.84 19.96 -20.85
C THR A 39 -19.56 20.70 -20.49
N ARG A 40 -19.12 21.58 -21.39
CA ARG A 40 -17.93 22.43 -21.22
C ARG A 40 -18.34 23.76 -20.62
N ASN A 41 -17.47 24.37 -19.81
CA ASN A 41 -17.71 25.73 -19.37
C ASN A 41 -17.66 26.73 -20.53
N ASN A 42 -18.54 27.73 -20.54
CA ASN A 42 -18.55 28.74 -21.59
C ASN A 42 -17.36 29.67 -21.42
N ARG A 43 -16.54 29.82 -22.47
CA ARG A 43 -15.40 30.75 -22.46
C ARG A 43 -15.92 32.18 -22.31
N GLY A 44 -15.54 32.86 -21.22
CA GLY A 44 -15.82 34.28 -21.01
C GLY A 44 -16.96 34.62 -20.03
N ILE A 45 -17.67 33.63 -19.47
CA ILE A 45 -18.68 33.89 -18.41
C ILE A 45 -18.02 33.74 -17.03
N ALA A 46 -17.52 34.86 -16.49
CA ALA A 46 -16.81 34.90 -15.20
C ALA A 46 -17.63 34.33 -14.02
N HIS A 47 -18.97 34.41 -14.08
CA HIS A 47 -19.85 33.90 -13.03
C HIS A 47 -19.84 32.36 -12.92
N GLU A 48 -19.61 31.63 -14.02
CA GLU A 48 -19.59 30.16 -14.02
C GLU A 48 -18.27 29.62 -13.45
N ASN A 49 -17.14 30.30 -13.69
CA ASN A 49 -15.85 29.99 -13.06
C ASN A 49 -15.83 30.43 -11.58
N GLY A 50 -16.38 31.60 -11.25
CA GLY A 50 -16.40 32.14 -9.89
C GLY A 50 -17.17 31.27 -8.88
N ALA A 51 -18.18 30.52 -9.34
CA ALA A 51 -18.92 29.56 -8.53
C ALA A 51 -18.08 28.32 -8.14
N ILE A 52 -17.00 28.01 -8.85
CA ILE A 52 -16.09 26.88 -8.61
C ILE A 52 -14.79 27.34 -7.93
N GLU A 53 -14.28 28.52 -8.31
CA GLU A 53 -13.04 29.08 -7.77
C GLU A 53 -13.20 29.62 -6.34
N SER A 54 -14.31 30.29 -6.03
CA SER A 54 -14.53 30.84 -4.68
C SER A 54 -14.66 29.75 -3.60
N PRO A 55 -15.41 28.64 -3.79
CA PRO A 55 -15.44 27.58 -2.78
C PRO A 55 -14.09 26.89 -2.57
N HIS A 56 -13.30 26.73 -3.64
CA HIS A 56 -11.94 26.19 -3.57
C HIS A 56 -10.99 27.11 -2.80
N GLY A 57 -11.05 28.42 -3.03
CA GLY A 57 -10.30 29.41 -2.26
C GLY A 57 -10.62 29.35 -0.77
N HIS A 58 -11.91 29.32 -0.41
CA HIS A 58 -12.33 29.22 0.99
C HIS A 58 -11.87 27.92 1.67
N LEU A 59 -11.80 26.80 0.94
CA LEU A 59 -11.33 25.54 1.52
C LEU A 59 -9.83 25.63 1.87
N LYS A 60 -9.03 26.21 0.97
CA LYS A 60 -7.59 26.41 1.20
C LYS A 60 -7.35 27.28 2.43
N SER A 61 -8.04 28.42 2.53
CA SER A 61 -7.90 29.31 3.71
C SER A 61 -8.31 28.63 5.01
N GLN A 62 -9.38 27.82 5.01
CA GLN A 62 -9.80 27.06 6.19
C GLN A 62 -8.77 25.98 6.57
N LEU A 63 -8.19 25.30 5.59
CA LEU A 63 -7.14 24.32 5.82
C LEU A 63 -5.89 24.97 6.41
N GLU A 64 -5.46 26.12 5.88
CA GLU A 64 -4.36 26.90 6.43
C GLU A 64 -4.61 27.33 7.87
N GLN A 65 -5.82 27.82 8.18
CA GLN A 65 -6.20 28.18 9.56
C GLN A 65 -6.16 26.97 10.49
N ALA A 66 -6.70 25.82 10.05
CA ALA A 66 -6.70 24.60 10.84
C ALA A 66 -5.27 24.09 11.11
N LEU A 67 -4.37 24.19 10.12
CA LEU A 67 -2.96 23.85 10.29
C LEU A 67 -2.25 24.81 11.25
N LYS A 68 -2.55 26.11 11.21
CA LYS A 68 -2.02 27.09 12.17
C LYS A 68 -2.47 26.80 13.60
N ILE A 69 -3.74 26.45 13.81
CA ILE A 69 -4.27 26.07 15.13
C ILE A 69 -3.61 24.79 15.65
N ARG A 70 -3.35 23.82 14.76
CA ARG A 70 -2.62 22.58 15.11
C ARG A 70 -1.19 22.85 15.58
N GLY A 71 -0.58 23.96 15.14
CA GLY A 71 0.79 24.34 15.52
C GLY A 71 1.90 23.52 14.85
N SER A 72 1.56 22.58 13.97
CA SER A 72 2.51 21.78 13.20
C SER A 72 1.92 21.41 11.84
N TYR A 73 2.80 21.35 10.83
CA TYR A 73 2.47 20.87 9.48
C TYR A 73 2.82 19.40 9.29
N ASP A 74 3.49 18.76 10.27
CA ASP A 74 3.99 17.39 10.15
C ASP A 74 2.92 16.37 10.54
N PHE A 75 2.70 15.40 9.66
CA PHE A 75 1.79 14.28 9.89
C PHE A 75 2.59 12.98 9.91
N GLN A 76 2.21 12.05 10.78
CA GLN A 76 2.88 10.76 10.93
C GLN A 76 2.72 9.89 9.68
N THR A 77 1.53 9.90 9.08
CA THR A 77 1.22 9.17 7.85
C THR A 77 0.29 9.98 6.96
N ARG A 78 0.20 9.56 5.70
CA ARG A 78 -0.71 10.16 4.71
C ARG A 78 -2.18 10.01 5.14
N GLU A 79 -2.53 8.88 5.75
CA GLU A 79 -3.91 8.59 6.18
C GLU A 79 -4.35 9.55 7.29
N VAL A 80 -3.46 9.90 8.22
CA VAL A 80 -3.75 10.91 9.27
C VAL A 80 -4.01 12.28 8.64
N TYR A 81 -3.23 12.65 7.62
CA TYR A 81 -3.43 13.88 6.87
C TYR A 81 -4.76 13.87 6.09
N GLU A 82 -5.08 12.77 5.42
CA GLU A 82 -6.35 12.61 4.68
C GLU A 82 -7.56 12.70 5.64
N SER A 83 -7.49 12.06 6.82
CA SER A 83 -8.53 12.17 7.84
C SER A 83 -8.70 13.60 8.35
N PHE A 84 -7.60 14.32 8.59
CA PHE A 84 -7.64 15.72 9.02
C PHE A 84 -8.34 16.62 7.99
N ILE A 85 -8.04 16.42 6.69
CA ILE A 85 -8.75 17.13 5.62
C ILE A 85 -10.23 16.74 5.61
N ALA A 86 -10.54 15.46 5.72
CA ALA A 86 -11.91 14.95 5.72
C ALA A 86 -12.75 15.59 6.83
N ASP A 87 -12.19 15.80 8.03
CA ASP A 87 -12.88 16.45 9.15
C ASP A 87 -13.18 17.93 8.88
N ILE A 88 -12.29 18.64 8.22
CA ILE A 88 -12.51 20.04 7.81
C ILE A 88 -13.62 20.10 6.77
N VAL A 89 -13.55 19.24 5.75
CA VAL A 89 -14.55 19.16 4.68
C VAL A 89 -15.91 18.76 5.24
N ALA A 90 -15.97 17.78 6.15
CA ALA A 90 -17.21 17.34 6.79
C ALA A 90 -17.87 18.47 7.60
N ARG A 91 -17.09 19.24 8.36
CA ARG A 91 -17.60 20.42 9.10
C ARG A 91 -18.19 21.47 8.17
N ARG A 92 -17.55 21.70 7.02
CA ARG A 92 -18.06 22.63 6.01
C ARG A 92 -19.34 22.09 5.36
N ASN A 93 -19.35 20.83 4.96
CA ASN A 93 -20.49 20.19 4.30
C ASN A 93 -21.72 20.12 5.20
N ARG A 94 -21.54 20.01 6.52
CA ARG A 94 -22.65 20.05 7.49
C ARG A 94 -23.52 21.30 7.35
N ARG A 95 -22.94 22.44 6.97
CA ARG A 95 -23.68 23.71 6.78
C ARG A 95 -24.58 23.73 5.56
N VAL A 96 -24.34 22.83 4.59
CA VAL A 96 -25.09 22.74 3.33
C VAL A 96 -25.91 21.44 3.27
N SER A 97 -25.85 20.61 4.32
CA SER A 97 -26.45 19.27 4.36
C SER A 97 -27.95 19.28 4.05
N ASP A 98 -28.69 20.26 4.57
CA ASP A 98 -30.14 20.32 4.37
C ASP A 98 -30.52 20.61 2.92
N LYS A 99 -29.81 21.56 2.28
CA LYS A 99 -30.00 21.88 0.86
C LYS A 99 -29.57 20.71 -0.03
N TYR A 100 -28.44 20.10 0.32
CA TYR A 100 -27.95 18.90 -0.37
C TYR A 100 -28.95 17.74 -0.31
N ALA A 101 -29.58 17.50 0.84
CA ALA A 101 -30.56 16.42 0.99
C ALA A 101 -31.79 16.59 0.08
N VAL A 102 -32.18 17.84 -0.23
CA VAL A 102 -33.26 18.13 -1.19
C VAL A 102 -32.81 17.82 -2.62
N GLU A 103 -31.61 18.27 -3.01
CA GLU A 103 -31.06 18.02 -4.35
C GLU A 103 -30.73 16.55 -4.58
N GLN A 104 -30.26 15.85 -3.55
CA GLN A 104 -29.88 14.43 -3.62
C GLN A 104 -31.05 13.54 -4.07
N ARG A 105 -32.29 13.91 -3.69
CA ARG A 105 -33.51 13.19 -4.11
C ARG A 105 -33.78 13.28 -5.62
N GLN A 106 -33.16 14.23 -6.32
CA GLN A 106 -33.30 14.41 -7.77
C GLN A 106 -32.25 13.64 -8.56
N LEU A 107 -31.28 13.00 -7.90
CA LEU A 107 -30.22 12.23 -8.55
C LEU A 107 -30.72 10.84 -8.95
N HIS A 108 -30.23 10.34 -10.10
CA HIS A 108 -30.50 8.96 -10.52
C HIS A 108 -29.72 7.95 -9.67
N ALA A 109 -30.11 6.68 -9.72
CA ALA A 109 -29.35 5.60 -9.10
C ALA A 109 -27.93 5.49 -9.69
N LEU A 110 -27.00 4.96 -8.89
CA LEU A 110 -25.68 4.57 -9.38
C LEU A 110 -25.79 3.28 -10.20
N PRO A 111 -24.99 3.11 -11.27
CA PRO A 111 -24.81 1.81 -11.91
C PRO A 111 -24.35 0.76 -10.89
N ARG A 112 -24.73 -0.50 -11.09
CA ARG A 112 -24.37 -1.61 -10.18
C ARG A 112 -22.86 -1.87 -10.13
N ALA A 113 -22.18 -1.70 -11.26
CA ALA A 113 -20.74 -1.80 -11.34
C ALA A 113 -20.12 -0.39 -11.35
N MET A 114 -18.94 -0.25 -10.76
CA MET A 114 -18.17 0.99 -10.89
C MET A 114 -17.41 1.01 -12.22
N SER A 115 -17.23 2.21 -12.78
CA SER A 115 -16.37 2.41 -13.94
C SER A 115 -14.93 2.00 -13.63
N VAL A 116 -14.24 1.44 -14.61
CA VAL A 116 -12.80 1.14 -14.50
C VAL A 116 -12.01 2.45 -14.25
N ASN A 117 -11.38 2.56 -13.09
CA ASN A 117 -10.59 3.72 -12.67
C ASN A 117 -9.08 3.46 -12.65
N TYR A 118 -8.64 2.38 -13.27
CA TYR A 118 -7.24 1.98 -13.36
C TYR A 118 -6.75 1.94 -14.82
N THR A 119 -5.44 1.93 -15.00
CA THR A 119 -4.81 1.65 -16.30
C THR A 119 -4.08 0.32 -16.23
N GLU A 120 -4.25 -0.51 -17.25
CA GLU A 120 -3.63 -1.82 -17.32
C GLU A 120 -2.26 -1.78 -18.02
N HIS A 121 -1.29 -2.47 -17.44
CA HIS A 121 0.05 -2.62 -17.98
C HIS A 121 0.52 -4.06 -17.86
N TYR A 122 0.89 -4.68 -18.97
CA TYR A 122 1.51 -6.00 -18.97
C TYR A 122 3.02 -5.87 -18.83
N LEU A 123 3.59 -6.36 -17.73
CA LEU A 123 5.01 -6.26 -17.43
C LEU A 123 5.61 -7.63 -17.15
N THR A 124 6.82 -7.88 -17.66
CA THR A 124 7.58 -9.09 -17.36
C THR A 124 8.46 -8.87 -16.14
N VAL A 125 8.47 -9.84 -15.22
CA VAL A 125 9.33 -9.81 -14.04
C VAL A 125 10.77 -10.12 -14.42
N SER A 126 11.69 -9.23 -14.05
CA SER A 126 13.12 -9.40 -14.31
C SER A 126 13.75 -10.49 -13.45
N ARG A 127 14.99 -10.88 -13.78
CA ARG A 127 15.78 -11.85 -12.99
C ARG A 127 16.10 -11.38 -11.57
N THR A 128 16.07 -10.07 -11.31
CA THR A 128 16.26 -9.49 -9.97
C THR A 128 14.95 -9.38 -9.20
N SER A 129 13.87 -10.01 -9.68
CA SER A 129 12.56 -9.97 -9.07
C SER A 129 11.95 -8.56 -8.99
N THR A 130 12.11 -7.80 -10.08
CA THR A 130 11.60 -6.44 -10.17
C THR A 130 10.79 -6.21 -11.44
N ILE A 131 9.88 -5.24 -11.37
CA ILE A 131 9.16 -4.67 -12.50
C ILE A 131 9.43 -3.17 -12.56
N SER A 132 9.39 -2.57 -13.75
CA SER A 132 9.56 -1.13 -13.90
C SER A 132 8.35 -0.53 -14.58
N LEU A 133 7.74 0.47 -13.94
CA LEU A 133 6.55 1.16 -14.44
C LEU A 133 6.68 2.67 -14.18
N LYS A 134 6.43 3.48 -15.22
CA LYS A 134 6.44 4.96 -15.12
C LYS A 134 7.68 5.51 -14.38
N ARG A 135 8.86 5.00 -14.72
CA ARG A 135 10.18 5.35 -14.13
C ARG A 135 10.38 4.95 -12.66
N VAL A 136 9.52 4.08 -12.14
CA VAL A 136 9.65 3.51 -10.80
C VAL A 136 9.91 2.01 -10.87
N THR A 137 10.91 1.54 -10.14
CA THR A 137 11.20 0.11 -10.00
C THR A 137 10.54 -0.43 -8.75
N TYR A 138 9.72 -1.46 -8.92
CA TYR A 138 9.04 -2.16 -7.83
C TYR A 138 9.63 -3.55 -7.68
N SER A 139 9.85 -3.98 -6.44
CA SER A 139 10.15 -5.39 -6.15
C SER A 139 8.87 -6.23 -6.14
N VAL A 140 8.99 -7.49 -6.57
CA VAL A 140 7.90 -8.47 -6.58
C VAL A 140 8.41 -9.81 -6.05
N PRO A 141 7.56 -10.74 -5.57
CA PRO A 141 8.02 -12.03 -5.05
C PRO A 141 8.87 -12.83 -6.05
N SER A 142 10.02 -13.34 -5.60
CA SER A 142 10.99 -14.09 -6.41
C SER A 142 10.45 -15.32 -7.14
N ARG A 143 9.36 -15.91 -6.67
CA ARG A 143 8.64 -16.99 -7.37
C ARG A 143 8.07 -16.58 -8.73
N LEU A 144 7.91 -15.27 -8.99
CA LEU A 144 7.33 -14.73 -10.22
C LEU A 144 8.39 -14.38 -11.28
N ILE A 145 9.68 -14.64 -11.03
CA ILE A 145 10.74 -14.33 -12.00
C ILE A 145 10.44 -14.96 -13.36
N GLY A 146 10.54 -14.16 -14.43
CA GLY A 146 10.23 -14.60 -15.80
C GLY A 146 8.74 -14.63 -16.15
N SER A 147 7.85 -14.46 -15.16
CA SER A 147 6.40 -14.41 -15.41
C SER A 147 5.97 -13.05 -15.98
N ARG A 148 4.88 -13.05 -16.77
CA ARG A 148 4.22 -11.84 -17.24
C ARG A 148 3.05 -11.51 -16.32
N LEU A 149 3.05 -10.33 -15.73
CA LEU A 149 2.04 -9.84 -14.79
C LEU A 149 1.17 -8.78 -15.44
N LEU A 150 -0.12 -8.79 -15.09
CA LEU A 150 -1.05 -7.70 -15.35
C LEU A 150 -1.01 -6.74 -14.16
N VAL A 151 -0.53 -5.53 -14.38
CA VAL A 151 -0.50 -4.47 -13.37
C VAL A 151 -1.66 -3.51 -13.61
N ARG A 152 -2.58 -3.43 -12.65
CA ARG A 152 -3.61 -2.38 -12.60
C ARG A 152 -3.07 -1.21 -11.82
N LEU A 153 -2.81 -0.12 -12.52
CA LEU A 153 -2.28 1.13 -11.97
C LEU A 153 -3.44 2.06 -11.59
N TYR A 154 -3.63 2.24 -10.29
CA TYR A 154 -4.55 3.23 -9.73
C TYR A 154 -3.81 4.54 -9.45
N ASP A 155 -4.52 5.51 -8.90
CA ASP A 155 -3.98 6.78 -8.43
C ASP A 155 -3.03 6.57 -7.24
N ASN A 156 -3.40 5.76 -6.25
CA ASN A 156 -2.62 5.60 -5.01
C ASN A 156 -1.91 4.24 -4.87
N ARG A 157 -2.25 3.25 -5.70
CA ARG A 157 -1.76 1.87 -5.58
C ARG A 157 -1.54 1.19 -6.94
N LEU A 158 -0.86 0.06 -6.89
CA LEU A 158 -0.71 -0.89 -7.99
C LEU A 158 -1.22 -2.25 -7.51
N GLU A 159 -2.05 -2.90 -8.31
CA GLU A 159 -2.46 -4.29 -8.09
C GLU A 159 -1.75 -5.17 -9.12
N LEU A 160 -0.97 -6.13 -8.63
CA LEU A 160 -0.21 -7.07 -9.45
C LEU A 160 -1.00 -8.36 -9.54
N ARG A 161 -1.40 -8.72 -10.76
CA ARG A 161 -2.18 -9.93 -11.03
C ARG A 161 -1.40 -10.90 -11.91
N TYR A 162 -1.55 -12.18 -11.60
CA TYR A 162 -1.06 -13.28 -12.43
C TYR A 162 -2.26 -14.12 -12.84
N GLY A 163 -2.63 -14.07 -14.11
CA GLY A 163 -3.91 -14.62 -14.57
C GLY A 163 -5.09 -13.95 -13.85
N SER A 164 -5.96 -14.77 -13.24
CA SER A 164 -7.10 -14.32 -12.44
C SER A 164 -6.71 -13.84 -11.03
N ASP A 165 -5.52 -14.15 -10.54
CA ASP A 165 -5.23 -14.05 -9.12
C ASP A 165 -4.55 -12.74 -8.77
N LEU A 166 -4.99 -12.10 -7.67
CA LEU A 166 -4.30 -10.95 -7.09
C LEU A 166 -3.09 -11.45 -6.30
N VAL A 167 -1.89 -11.16 -6.79
CA VAL A 167 -0.66 -11.60 -6.15
C VAL A 167 -0.24 -10.65 -5.04
N GLN A 168 -0.31 -9.33 -5.31
CA GLN A 168 0.10 -8.32 -4.36
C GLN A 168 -0.46 -6.93 -4.70
N THR A 169 -0.67 -6.12 -3.67
CA THR A 169 -0.92 -4.68 -3.79
C THR A 169 0.28 -3.90 -3.30
N LEU A 170 0.74 -2.92 -4.08
CA LEU A 170 1.86 -2.04 -3.75
C LEU A 170 1.41 -0.57 -3.71
N ALA A 171 2.00 0.22 -2.81
CA ALA A 171 1.78 1.66 -2.80
C ALA A 171 2.42 2.31 -4.03
N ARG A 172 1.69 3.21 -4.70
CA ARG A 172 2.22 3.90 -5.88
C ARG A 172 3.20 4.99 -5.45
N VAL A 173 4.40 4.90 -5.98
CA VAL A 173 5.42 5.93 -5.83
C VAL A 173 5.50 6.74 -7.13
N TYR A 174 5.73 8.03 -6.98
CA TYR A 174 5.92 8.96 -8.08
C TYR A 174 7.39 9.34 -8.16
N ALA A 175 8.00 9.15 -9.33
CA ALA A 175 9.34 9.65 -9.58
C ALA A 175 9.28 11.18 -9.77
N SER A 176 10.21 11.89 -9.11
CA SER A 176 10.47 13.31 -9.39
C SER A 176 10.95 13.50 -10.84
N LYS A 177 10.70 14.68 -11.40
CA LYS A 177 11.10 15.01 -12.78
C LYS A 177 12.60 14.77 -12.96
N GLY A 178 12.98 14.00 -13.98
CA GLY A 178 14.38 13.70 -14.28
C GLY A 178 14.95 12.50 -13.52
N CYS A 179 14.35 12.07 -12.40
CA CYS A 179 14.87 10.98 -11.58
C CYS A 179 14.16 9.64 -11.86
N ARG A 180 14.74 8.54 -11.36
CA ARG A 180 14.08 7.24 -11.20
C ARG A 180 13.80 7.05 -9.72
N ALA A 181 12.65 6.49 -9.38
CA ALA A 181 12.32 6.12 -8.01
C ALA A 181 12.32 4.61 -7.84
N ARG A 182 12.40 4.14 -6.59
CA ARG A 182 12.42 2.73 -6.24
C ARG A 182 11.48 2.48 -5.08
N ASN A 183 10.74 1.38 -5.13
CA ASN A 183 9.93 0.84 -4.05
C ASN A 183 10.29 -0.65 -3.92
N ILE A 184 11.30 -0.90 -3.11
CA ILE A 184 11.90 -2.23 -2.94
C ILE A 184 11.62 -2.70 -1.53
N SER A 185 11.26 -3.97 -1.41
CA SER A 185 11.08 -4.66 -0.15
C SER A 185 11.88 -5.95 -0.20
N TYR A 186 12.73 -6.16 0.81
CA TYR A 186 13.51 -7.39 0.91
C TYR A 186 12.64 -8.63 1.10
N LEU A 187 11.42 -8.47 1.65
CA LEU A 187 10.47 -9.57 1.88
C LEU A 187 10.21 -10.39 0.60
N HIS A 188 10.30 -9.73 -0.55
CA HIS A 188 10.06 -10.30 -1.86
C HIS A 188 11.22 -11.16 -2.39
N VAL A 189 12.45 -10.84 -2.00
CA VAL A 189 13.67 -11.45 -2.55
C VAL A 189 14.42 -12.30 -1.54
N ILE A 190 14.14 -12.16 -0.25
CA ILE A 190 14.96 -12.75 0.82
C ILE A 190 15.03 -14.27 0.74
N ASP A 191 13.95 -14.95 0.36
CA ASP A 191 13.93 -16.42 0.23
C ASP A 191 14.88 -16.93 -0.87
N ALA A 192 15.08 -16.12 -1.92
CA ALA A 192 16.04 -16.41 -2.98
C ALA A 192 17.46 -16.05 -2.54
N LEU A 193 17.65 -14.93 -1.83
CA LEU A 193 18.95 -14.49 -1.33
C LEU A 193 19.54 -15.46 -0.30
N VAL A 194 18.73 -16.09 0.55
CA VAL A 194 19.20 -17.10 1.51
C VAL A 194 19.94 -18.26 0.82
N LYS A 195 19.54 -18.61 -0.41
CA LYS A 195 20.20 -19.65 -1.21
C LYS A 195 21.52 -19.18 -1.84
N LYS A 196 21.67 -17.87 -2.05
CA LYS A 196 22.85 -17.23 -2.67
C LYS A 196 23.18 -15.91 -1.96
N PRO A 197 23.73 -15.95 -0.73
CA PRO A 197 23.88 -14.74 0.09
C PRO A 197 24.78 -13.69 -0.55
N LEU A 198 25.81 -14.11 -1.27
CA LEU A 198 26.75 -13.20 -1.93
C LEU A 198 26.09 -12.31 -3.01
N ALA A 199 24.93 -12.72 -3.56
CA ALA A 199 24.16 -11.90 -4.49
C ALA A 199 23.62 -10.61 -3.85
N PHE A 200 23.44 -10.58 -2.52
CA PHE A 200 23.05 -9.38 -1.80
C PHE A 200 24.12 -8.29 -1.93
N ARG A 201 25.40 -8.63 -1.73
CA ARG A 201 26.51 -7.66 -1.74
C ARG A 201 26.65 -6.94 -3.08
N TYR A 202 26.48 -7.66 -4.19
CA TYR A 202 26.63 -7.14 -5.55
C TYR A 202 25.32 -6.64 -6.17
N SER A 203 24.21 -6.64 -5.41
CA SER A 203 22.93 -6.14 -5.89
C SER A 203 22.95 -4.62 -6.03
N GLN A 204 22.50 -4.11 -7.19
CA GLN A 204 22.27 -2.66 -7.38
C GLN A 204 21.17 -2.09 -6.48
N LEU A 205 20.36 -2.96 -5.87
CA LEU A 205 19.28 -2.62 -4.96
C LEU A 205 19.65 -2.90 -3.50
N ARG A 206 20.91 -3.24 -3.20
CA ARG A 206 21.37 -3.63 -1.85
C ARG A 206 20.91 -2.65 -0.78
N ASP A 207 21.16 -1.36 -0.98
CA ASP A 207 20.84 -0.34 0.01
C ASP A 207 19.32 -0.13 0.15
N ASP A 208 18.55 -0.40 -0.92
CA ASP A 208 17.09 -0.38 -0.91
C ASP A 208 16.48 -1.62 -0.24
N LEU A 209 17.26 -2.70 -0.06
CA LEU A 209 16.83 -3.93 0.63
C LEU A 209 16.98 -3.80 2.16
N LEU A 210 17.73 -2.81 2.64
CA LEU A 210 17.91 -2.59 4.07
C LEU A 210 16.73 -1.77 4.61
N PRO A 211 15.86 -2.35 5.46
CA PRO A 211 14.54 -1.76 5.72
C PRO A 211 14.56 -0.51 6.60
N ASN A 212 15.61 -0.34 7.42
CA ASN A 212 15.77 0.82 8.28
C ASN A 212 17.25 1.11 8.55
N ASP A 213 17.53 2.25 9.18
CA ASP A 213 18.90 2.72 9.41
C ASP A 213 19.70 1.81 10.36
N ASN A 214 19.04 1.06 11.25
CA ASN A 214 19.75 0.05 12.05
C ASN A 214 20.34 -1.04 11.15
N TYR A 215 19.60 -1.51 10.15
CA TYR A 215 20.13 -2.52 9.21
C TYR A 215 21.25 -1.95 8.33
N LYS A 216 21.23 -0.67 8.00
CA LYS A 216 22.35 0.01 7.33
C LYS A 216 23.60 0.02 8.19
N ALA A 217 23.47 0.45 9.45
CA ALA A 217 24.58 0.45 10.41
C ALA A 217 25.13 -0.97 10.66
N ILE A 218 24.25 -1.97 10.77
CA ILE A 218 24.66 -3.38 10.91
C ILE A 218 25.45 -3.82 9.67
N TRP A 219 24.97 -3.49 8.46
CA TRP A 219 25.65 -3.85 7.22
C TRP A 219 27.05 -3.22 7.14
N GLU A 220 27.16 -1.94 7.43
CA GLU A 220 28.44 -1.21 7.43
C GLU A 220 29.44 -1.85 8.39
N TYR A 221 28.99 -2.20 9.60
CA TYR A 221 29.82 -2.86 10.60
C TYR A 221 30.30 -4.25 10.14
N VAL A 222 29.38 -5.13 9.71
CA VAL A 222 29.76 -6.49 9.30
C VAL A 222 30.59 -6.50 8.02
N ASN A 223 30.33 -5.57 7.09
CA ASN A 223 31.12 -5.42 5.87
C ASN A 223 32.56 -4.95 6.14
N ALA A 224 32.80 -4.23 7.25
CA ALA A 224 34.13 -3.78 7.65
C ALA A 224 34.90 -4.82 8.48
N GLN A 225 34.21 -5.64 9.28
CA GLN A 225 34.83 -6.55 10.24
C GLN A 225 34.95 -7.99 9.76
N LEU A 226 34.06 -8.45 8.87
CA LEU A 226 34.02 -9.83 8.41
C LEU A 226 34.44 -9.96 6.94
N LEU A 227 34.80 -11.19 6.54
CA LEU A 227 35.03 -11.51 5.15
C LEU A 227 33.75 -11.35 4.31
N ALA A 228 33.91 -11.20 3.00
CA ALA A 228 32.79 -10.91 2.10
C ALA A 228 31.66 -11.95 2.18
N ASP A 229 32.00 -13.24 2.24
CA ASP A 229 31.00 -14.31 2.33
C ASP A 229 30.25 -14.30 3.66
N GLU A 230 30.99 -14.16 4.76
CA GLU A 230 30.44 -14.15 6.13
C GLU A 230 29.53 -12.94 6.37
N ALA A 231 29.97 -11.74 5.97
CA ALA A 231 29.17 -10.52 6.07
C ALA A 231 27.85 -10.64 5.27
N SER A 232 27.93 -11.18 4.05
CA SER A 232 26.74 -11.37 3.20
C SER A 232 25.80 -12.40 3.79
N TYR A 233 26.34 -13.51 4.28
CA TYR A 233 25.58 -14.57 4.96
C TYR A 233 24.87 -14.04 6.20
N TYR A 234 25.60 -13.34 7.07
CA TYR A 234 25.06 -12.76 8.30
C TYR A 234 23.91 -11.80 8.01
N MET A 235 24.10 -10.85 7.08
CA MET A 235 23.07 -9.87 6.75
C MET A 235 21.82 -10.51 6.16
N VAL A 236 21.99 -11.45 5.21
CA VAL A 236 20.86 -12.15 4.60
C VAL A 236 20.14 -13.04 5.61
N LYS A 237 20.85 -13.71 6.52
CA LYS A 237 20.23 -14.49 7.59
C LYS A 237 19.46 -13.62 8.57
N LEU A 238 20.01 -12.47 8.94
CA LEU A 238 19.34 -11.52 9.82
C LEU A 238 18.04 -10.96 9.20
N LEU A 239 18.08 -10.60 7.91
CA LEU A 239 16.88 -10.17 7.18
C LEU A 239 15.86 -11.30 7.05
N HIS A 240 16.30 -12.53 6.82
CA HIS A 240 15.40 -13.69 6.79
C HIS A 240 14.73 -13.93 8.15
N LEU A 241 15.51 -13.84 9.24
CA LEU A 241 14.99 -13.91 10.59
C LEU A 241 13.97 -12.79 10.88
N ALA A 242 14.23 -11.58 10.40
CA ALA A 242 13.29 -10.46 10.50
C ALA A 242 11.94 -10.77 9.84
N LYS A 243 11.98 -11.36 8.64
CA LYS A 243 10.77 -11.83 7.93
C LYS A 243 10.03 -12.93 8.71
N GLN A 244 10.75 -13.90 9.26
CA GLN A 244 10.13 -15.03 9.96
C GLN A 244 9.52 -14.65 11.31
N SER A 245 10.20 -13.79 12.08
CA SER A 245 9.73 -13.34 13.39
C SER A 245 8.65 -12.25 13.31
N GLY A 246 8.60 -11.49 12.21
CA GLY A 246 7.74 -10.30 12.11
C GLY A 246 8.22 -9.13 13.00
N CYS A 247 9.35 -9.27 13.69
CA CYS A 247 9.89 -8.31 14.66
C CYS A 247 11.06 -7.49 14.10
N GLU A 248 11.04 -7.14 12.80
CA GLU A 248 12.13 -6.46 12.10
C GLU A 248 12.73 -5.26 12.86
N ARG A 249 11.89 -4.35 13.36
CA ARG A 249 12.36 -3.16 14.08
C ARG A 249 13.03 -3.49 15.42
N GLN A 250 12.51 -4.48 16.14
CA GLN A 250 13.05 -4.88 17.45
C GLN A 250 14.38 -5.62 17.27
N LEU A 251 14.43 -6.56 16.33
CA LEU A 251 15.64 -7.30 15.97
C LEU A 251 16.76 -6.36 15.50
N GLY A 252 16.46 -5.43 14.58
CA GLY A 252 17.43 -4.46 14.10
C GLY A 252 17.99 -3.58 15.23
N ARG A 253 17.14 -3.12 16.16
CA ARG A 253 17.58 -2.34 17.32
C ARG A 253 18.47 -3.13 18.27
N PHE A 254 18.13 -4.38 18.54
CA PHE A 254 18.91 -5.26 19.41
C PHE A 254 20.33 -5.43 18.87
N VAL A 255 20.46 -5.82 17.60
CA VAL A 255 21.78 -6.04 16.98
C VAL A 255 22.58 -4.74 16.87
N ALA A 256 21.93 -3.62 16.51
CA ALA A 256 22.62 -2.32 16.47
C ALA A 256 23.13 -1.86 17.85
N ALA A 257 22.39 -2.14 18.92
CA ALA A 257 22.85 -1.85 20.29
C ALA A 257 24.06 -2.70 20.67
N SER A 258 24.06 -4.01 20.35
CA SER A 258 25.20 -4.90 20.60
C SER A 258 26.46 -4.49 19.83
N ILE A 259 26.31 -4.06 18.57
CA ILE A 259 27.42 -3.56 17.75
C ILE A 259 28.07 -2.31 18.36
N THR A 260 27.29 -1.46 19.02
CA THR A 260 27.82 -0.29 19.75
C THR A 260 28.78 -0.71 20.87
N GLN A 261 28.54 -1.89 21.47
CA GLN A 261 29.40 -2.53 22.48
C GLN A 261 30.53 -3.37 21.85
N ARG A 262 30.73 -3.26 20.53
CA ARG A 262 31.68 -4.06 19.72
C ARG A 262 31.44 -5.57 19.79
N GLN A 263 30.21 -5.98 20.09
CA GLN A 263 29.82 -7.39 20.10
C GLN A 263 28.84 -7.64 18.96
N LEU A 264 29.20 -8.56 18.05
CA LEU A 264 28.28 -9.02 17.03
C LEU A 264 27.54 -10.25 17.58
N PRO A 265 26.23 -10.16 17.87
CA PRO A 265 25.48 -11.28 18.41
C PRO A 265 25.43 -12.41 17.39
N ALA A 266 25.49 -13.65 17.86
CA ALA A 266 25.39 -14.80 16.96
C ALA A 266 23.96 -14.89 16.40
N ILE A 267 23.81 -15.32 15.14
CA ILE A 267 22.48 -15.50 14.53
C ILE A 267 21.62 -16.45 15.38
N ARG A 268 22.20 -17.48 15.99
CA ARG A 268 21.49 -18.42 16.88
C ARG A 268 20.90 -17.75 18.12
N GLU A 269 21.58 -16.76 18.68
CA GLU A 269 21.06 -16.00 19.84
C GLU A 269 19.86 -15.15 19.41
N CYS A 270 19.97 -14.50 18.24
CA CYS A 270 18.86 -13.78 17.65
C CYS A 270 17.67 -14.71 17.34
N GLU A 271 17.93 -15.91 16.82
CA GLU A 271 16.90 -16.92 16.59
C GLU A 271 16.22 -17.32 17.91
N ALA A 272 16.99 -17.69 18.93
CA ALA A 272 16.44 -18.08 20.24
C ALA A 272 15.55 -16.99 20.88
N GLN A 273 15.90 -15.72 20.68
CA GLN A 273 15.16 -14.60 21.28
C GLN A 273 13.94 -14.15 20.46
N PHE A 274 14.01 -14.20 19.13
CA PHE A 274 12.98 -13.59 18.25
C PHE A 274 12.14 -14.61 17.46
N LEU A 275 12.59 -15.85 17.29
CA LEU A 275 11.78 -16.94 16.73
C LEU A 275 10.97 -17.66 17.78
N VAL A 276 10.68 -17.06 18.95
CA VAL A 276 9.81 -17.70 19.96
C VAL A 276 8.45 -17.95 19.31
N ILE A 277 8.30 -19.18 18.82
CA ILE A 277 7.05 -19.74 18.34
C ILE A 277 6.17 -19.68 19.58
N ALA A 278 5.29 -18.68 19.64
CA ALA A 278 4.19 -18.72 20.57
C ALA A 278 3.49 -20.06 20.27
N SER A 279 3.74 -21.04 21.14
CA SER A 279 3.05 -22.32 21.11
C SER A 279 1.62 -21.98 21.48
N ASN A 280 0.85 -21.51 20.50
CA ASN A 280 -0.59 -21.34 20.60
C ASN A 280 -1.20 -22.73 20.53
N ARG A 281 -0.76 -23.63 21.42
CA ARG A 281 -1.46 -24.86 21.71
C ARG A 281 -2.66 -24.39 22.51
N PRO A 282 -3.89 -24.46 21.98
CA PRO A 282 -5.04 -24.19 22.81
C PRO A 282 -4.95 -25.14 24.02
N THR A 283 -4.99 -24.58 25.23
CA THR A 283 -5.15 -25.37 26.44
C THR A 283 -6.52 -26.01 26.39
N MET A 284 -6.62 -27.16 25.71
CA MET A 284 -7.84 -27.95 25.66
C MET A 284 -8.04 -28.55 27.05
N THR A 285 -8.84 -27.86 27.86
CA THR A 285 -9.37 -28.44 29.09
C THR A 285 -10.47 -29.42 28.66
N ILE A 286 -10.09 -30.65 28.37
CA ILE A 286 -11.05 -31.73 28.15
C ILE A 286 -11.75 -31.96 29.48
N LYS A 287 -12.99 -31.48 29.61
CA LYS A 287 -13.87 -31.91 30.71
C LYS A 287 -14.20 -33.38 30.45
N GLN A 288 -13.44 -34.28 31.06
CA GLN A 288 -13.79 -35.69 31.07
C GLN A 288 -15.14 -35.82 31.79
N HIS A 289 -16.16 -36.27 31.06
CA HIS A 289 -17.48 -36.52 31.66
C HIS A 289 -17.34 -37.58 32.76
N SER A 290 -18.09 -37.41 33.85
CA SER A 290 -18.19 -38.43 34.90
C SER A 290 -18.65 -39.76 34.29
N LEU A 291 -17.96 -40.85 34.62
CA LEU A 291 -18.28 -42.20 34.12
C LEU A 291 -19.73 -42.62 34.45
N SER A 292 -20.32 -42.03 35.49
CA SER A 292 -21.73 -42.22 35.86
C SER A 292 -22.73 -41.79 34.77
N ALA A 293 -22.37 -40.86 33.89
CA ALA A 293 -23.23 -40.42 32.78
C ALA A 293 -23.39 -41.50 31.69
N TYR A 294 -22.45 -42.45 31.60
CA TYR A 294 -22.56 -43.59 30.70
C TYR A 294 -23.49 -44.68 31.26
N SER A 295 -23.63 -44.79 32.58
CA SER A 295 -24.54 -45.74 33.22
C SER A 295 -26.00 -45.51 32.85
N SER A 296 -26.39 -44.25 32.58
CA SER A 296 -27.73 -43.90 32.09
C SER A 296 -27.95 -44.12 30.59
N MET A 297 -26.88 -44.37 29.82
CA MET A 297 -26.95 -44.63 28.37
C MET A 297 -26.87 -46.12 28.02
N ILE A 298 -26.74 -47.00 29.02
CA ILE A 298 -26.86 -48.44 28.85
C ILE A 298 -28.29 -48.82 29.26
N PRO A 299 -29.22 -49.04 28.32
CA PRO A 299 -30.51 -49.61 28.64
C PRO A 299 -30.30 -51.10 28.89
N GLY A 300 -30.17 -51.50 30.16
CA GLY A 300 -30.00 -52.91 30.50
C GLY A 300 -29.42 -53.18 31.88
N GLY A 301 -30.09 -52.69 32.92
CA GLY A 301 -29.88 -53.13 34.29
C GLY A 301 -31.12 -53.87 34.82
N LEU A 302 -31.45 -55.01 34.20
CA LEU A 302 -32.43 -56.03 34.62
C LEU A 302 -31.94 -57.33 33.95
N HIS A 303 -31.61 -58.46 34.55
CA HIS A 303 -31.66 -59.04 35.89
C HIS A 303 -30.71 -60.26 35.88
N GLY A 304 -30.08 -60.62 37.01
CA GLY A 304 -29.30 -61.85 37.18
C GLY A 304 -28.14 -61.70 38.14
#